data_AF-A0A2E0C5C5-F1
#
_entry.id   AF-A0A2E0C5C5-F1
#
_cell.length_a   1.000
_cell.length_b   1.000
_cell.length_c   1.000
_cell.angle_alpha   90.00
_cell.angle_beta   90.00
_cell.angle_gamma   90.00
#
_symmetry.space_group_name_H-M   'P 1'
#
loop_
_entity.id
_entity.type
_entity.pdbx_description
1 polymer ?
#
loop_
_entity_poly.entity_id
_entity_poly.type
_entity_poly.pdbx_seq_one_letter_code
_entity_poly.pdbx_strand_id
1 'polypeptide(L)' 'MINTSSQYDSVTNYCRILFEKKMKDYGSAWRVLRLSSLTDQIFIKAQRIRSLQTKNVRKVDESENSEFIGII' A
#
# COMPACT_ATOMS: atom_id res chain seq x y z
N MET A 1 -5.11 25.60 -12.44
CA MET A 1 -6.32 24.79 -12.21
C MET A 1 -5.89 23.38 -11.84
N ILE A 2 -6.49 22.82 -10.80
CA ILE A 2 -6.31 21.39 -10.47
C ILE A 2 -6.94 20.59 -11.60
N ASN A 3 -6.14 19.87 -12.37
CA ASN A 3 -6.64 19.00 -13.42
C ASN A 3 -6.73 17.58 -12.85
N THR A 4 -7.90 17.25 -12.32
CA THR A 4 -8.19 15.95 -11.71
C THR A 4 -7.80 14.79 -12.62
N SER A 5 -8.02 14.89 -13.94
CA SER A 5 -7.64 13.84 -14.90
C SER A 5 -6.14 13.56 -14.86
N SER A 6 -5.32 14.61 -14.92
CA SER A 6 -3.86 14.48 -14.90
C SER A 6 -3.34 13.87 -13.59
N GLN A 7 -4.02 14.14 -12.47
CA GLN A 7 -3.70 13.52 -11.18
C GLN A 7 -4.02 12.02 -11.17
N TYR A 8 -5.19 11.63 -11.71
CA TYR A 8 -5.53 10.22 -11.87
C TYR A 8 -4.53 9.49 -12.76
N ASP A 9 -4.19 10.06 -13.92
CA ASP A 9 -3.22 9.48 -14.85
C ASP A 9 -1.87 9.24 -14.17
N SER A 10 -1.43 10.21 -13.36
CA SER A 10 -0.18 10.12 -12.60
C SER A 10 -0.21 8.97 -11.58
N VAL A 11 -1.29 8.83 -10.81
CA VAL A 11 -1.46 7.77 -9.81
C VAL A 11 -1.57 6.40 -10.48
N THR A 12 -2.37 6.28 -11.54
CA THR A 12 -2.51 5.02 -12.29
C THR A 12 -1.18 4.58 -12.89
N ASN A 13 -0.41 5.51 -13.46
CA ASN A 13 0.91 5.19 -14.01
C ASN A 13 1.89 4.75 -12.92
N TYR A 14 1.89 5.42 -11.77
CA TYR A 14 2.68 5.01 -10.61
C TYR A 14 2.34 3.60 -10.14
N CYS A 15 1.06 3.29 -9.97
CA CYS A 15 0.60 1.96 -9.58
C CYS A 15 1.04 0.90 -10.60
N ARG A 16 0.90 1.16 -11.89
CA ARG A 16 1.33 0.23 -12.95
C ARG A 16 2.81 -0.11 -12.83
N ILE A 17 3.68 0.91 -12.77
CA ILE A 17 5.13 0.71 -12.64
C ILE A 17 5.48 -0.06 -11.37
N LEU A 18 4.80 0.25 -10.26
CA LEU A 18 5.02 -0.46 -8.98
C LEU A 18 4.65 -1.95 -9.09
N PHE A 19 3.47 -2.27 -9.63
CA PHE A 19 3.03 -3.65 -9.75
C PHE A 19 3.86 -4.44 -10.77
N GLU A 20 4.34 -3.81 -11.85
CA GLU A 20 5.30 -4.42 -12.78
C GLU A 20 6.61 -4.81 -12.08
N LYS A 21 7.16 -3.92 -11.24
CA LYS A 21 8.34 -4.22 -10.42
C LYS A 21 8.08 -5.36 -9.44
N LYS A 22 6.97 -5.30 -8.69
CA LYS A 22 6.57 -6.38 -7.75
C LYS A 22 6.45 -7.73 -8.47
N MET A 23 5.85 -7.76 -9.66
CA MET A 23 5.72 -8.97 -10.47
C MET A 23 7.08 -9.49 -10.95
N LYS A 24 8.03 -8.62 -11.27
CA LYS A 24 9.40 -9.02 -11.61
C LYS A 24 10.13 -9.62 -10.40
N ASP A 25 10.00 -9.01 -9.24
CA ASP A 25 10.75 -9.39 -8.04
C ASP A 25 10.16 -10.63 -7.34
N TYR A 26 8.83 -10.75 -7.30
CA TYR A 26 8.13 -11.76 -6.50
C TYR A 26 7.17 -12.65 -7.32
N GLY A 27 6.99 -12.39 -8.61
CA GLY A 27 5.99 -13.08 -9.42
C GLY A 27 4.57 -12.92 -8.87
N SER A 28 3.71 -13.90 -9.14
CA SER A 28 2.36 -13.94 -8.56
C SER A 28 2.34 -14.56 -7.16
N ALA A 29 3.22 -14.10 -6.25
CA ALA A 29 3.38 -14.67 -4.90
C ALA A 29 2.05 -14.76 -4.12
N TRP A 30 1.13 -13.81 -4.31
CA TRP A 30 -0.17 -13.81 -3.66
C TRP A 30 -1.04 -15.04 -3.98
N ARG A 31 -0.80 -15.72 -5.12
CA ARG A 31 -1.53 -16.96 -5.49
C ARG A 31 -1.15 -18.16 -4.65
N VAL A 32 0.06 -18.18 -4.08
CA VAL A 32 0.52 -19.28 -3.23
C VAL A 32 0.27 -19.02 -1.74
N LEU A 33 -0.23 -17.83 -1.39
CA LEU A 33 -0.61 -17.50 -0.01
C LEU A 33 -1.91 -18.20 0.37
N ARG A 34 -1.97 -18.65 1.62
CA ARG A 34 -3.23 -19.11 2.23
C ARG A 34 -4.14 -17.89 2.47
N LEU A 35 -5.44 -18.08 2.36
CA LEU A 35 -6.41 -17.00 2.55
C LEU A 35 -6.26 -16.31 3.92
N SER A 36 -6.03 -17.07 4.99
CA SER A 36 -5.78 -16.50 6.32
C SER A 36 -4.55 -15.59 6.31
N SER A 37 -3.45 -16.01 5.68
CA SER A 37 -2.23 -15.20 5.56
C SER A 37 -2.46 -13.90 4.80
N LEU A 38 -3.32 -13.90 3.79
CA LEU A 38 -3.68 -12.68 3.06
C LEU A 38 -4.49 -11.73 3.94
N THR A 39 -5.51 -12.27 4.63
CA THR A 39 -6.34 -11.51 5.59
C THR A 39 -5.49 -10.92 6.70
N ASP A 40 -4.56 -11.68 7.27
CA ASP A 40 -3.66 -11.21 8.33
C ASP A 40 -2.78 -10.06 7.83
N GLN A 41 -2.22 -10.17 6.62
CA GLN A 41 -1.40 -9.11 6.02
C GLN A 41 -2.20 -7.81 5.82
N ILE A 42 -3.43 -7.91 5.30
CA ILE A 42 -4.32 -6.74 5.15
C ILE A 42 -4.65 -6.14 6.52
N PHE A 43 -4.95 -6.98 7.51
CA PHE A 43 -5.33 -6.53 8.85
C PHE A 43 -4.19 -5.83 9.58
N ILE A 44 -2.96 -6.34 9.47
CA ILE A 44 -1.76 -5.70 10.04
C ILE A 44 -1.58 -4.29 9.46
N LYS A 45 -1.71 -4.13 8.14
CA LYS A 45 -1.60 -2.83 7.46
C LYS A 45 -2.72 -1.87 7.88
N ALA A 46 -3.97 -2.33 7.90
CA ALA A 46 -5.11 -1.52 8.33
C ALA A 46 -4.97 -1.03 9.79
N GLN A 47 -4.55 -1.90 10.70
CA GLN A 47 -4.27 -1.53 12.08
C GLN A 47 -3.11 -0.52 12.18
N ARG A 48 -2.07 -0.66 11.34
CA ARG A 48 -0.95 0.27 11.30
C ARG A 48 -1.39 1.66 10.87
N ILE A 49 -2.15 1.77 9.79
CA ILE A 49 -2.73 3.04 9.30
C ILE A 49 -3.54 3.70 10.41
N ARG A 50 -4.46 2.95 11.04
CA ARG A 50 -5.26 3.45 12.17
C ARG A 50 -4.37 3.96 13.29
N SER A 51 -3.34 3.21 13.68
CA SER A 51 -2.40 3.61 14.72
C SER A 51 -1.60 4.86 14.37
N LEU A 52 -1.23 5.06 13.11
CA LEU A 52 -0.56 6.29 12.69
C LEU A 52 -1.52 7.47 12.80
N GLN A 53 -2.76 7.34 12.31
CA GLN A 53 -3.75 8.42 12.28
C GLN A 53 -4.30 8.80 13.66
N THR A 54 -4.39 7.87 14.61
CA THR A 54 -5.02 8.14 15.93
C THR A 54 -4.05 8.46 17.06
N LYS A 55 -2.76 8.11 16.94
CA LYS A 55 -1.80 8.35 18.02
C LYS A 55 -1.22 9.76 17.92
N ASN A 56 -1.34 10.51 19.02
CA ASN A 56 -0.74 11.85 19.17
C ASN A 56 0.80 11.83 19.19
N VAL A 57 1.41 10.72 19.66
CA VAL A 57 2.86 10.60 19.77
C VAL A 57 3.33 9.47 18.87
N ARG A 58 4.20 9.82 17.91
CA ARG A 58 4.92 8.88 17.05
C ARG A 58 6.40 8.94 17.41
N LYS A 59 6.97 7.80 17.80
CA LYS A 59 8.41 7.68 18.13
C LYS A 59 9.30 7.46 16.91
N VAL A 60 8.69 7.15 15.77
CA VAL A 60 9.35 6.94 14.49
C VAL A 60 8.66 7.84 13.48
N ASP A 61 9.44 8.56 12.69
CA ASP A 61 8.93 9.40 11.61
C ASP A 61 8.65 8.54 10.38
N GLU A 62 7.40 8.11 10.25
CA GLU A 62 6.92 7.25 9.17
C GLU A 62 5.70 7.89 8.50
N SER A 63 5.67 7.82 7.18
CA SER A 63 4.55 8.28 6.36
C SER A 63 3.41 7.26 6.36
N GLU A 64 2.17 7.72 6.42
CA GLU A 64 1.01 6.84 6.21
C GLU A 64 0.90 6.36 4.76
N ASN A 65 1.41 7.14 3.79
CA ASN A 65 1.32 6.82 2.37
C ASN A 65 2.00 5.48 2.03
N SER A 66 3.12 5.16 2.67
CA SER A 66 3.79 3.87 2.47
C SER A 66 2.95 2.70 2.98
N GLU A 67 2.13 2.90 4.01
CA GLU A 67 1.22 1.86 4.50
C GLU A 67 0.06 1.65 3.53
N PHE A 68 -0.48 2.72 2.93
CA PHE A 68 -1.50 2.61 1.88
C PHE A 68 -0.97 1.90 0.62
N ILE A 69 0.25 2.21 0.18
CA ILE A 69 0.90 1.54 -0.97
C ILE A 69 1.23 0.06 -0.65
N GLY A 70 1.45 -0.22 0.63
CA GLY A 70 1.78 -1.55 1.16
C GLY A 70 0.57 -2.42 1.49
N ILE A 71 -0.67 -1.89 1.42
CA ILE A 71 -1.86 -2.73 1.32
C ILE A 71 -1.76 -3.47 0.00
N ILE A 72 -1.80 -4.80 0.08
CA ILE A 72 -1.57 -5.73 -1.04
C ILE A 72 -2.49 -5.40 -2.22
#